data_AF-A0AAW8CDY0-F1
#
_entry.id   AF-A0AAW8CDY0-F1
#
_cell.length_a   1.000
_cell.length_b   1.000
_cell.length_c   1.000
_cell.angle_alpha   90.00
_cell.angle_beta   90.00
_cell.angle_gamma   90.00
#
_symmetry.space_group_name_H-M   'P 1'
#
loop_
_entity.id
_entity.type
_entity.pdbx_description
1 polymer ?
#
loop_
_entity_poly.entity_id
_entity_poly.type
_entity_poly.pdbx_seq_one_letter_code
_entity_poly.pdbx_strand_id
1 'polypeptide(L)'
;MDNELAYQQAVINSILSNWSFGFPSQNAIRMLKSLRPFEEIKNHPLIIHRNNLDFKFGGTKENPNYHTMKKIIDELSEIDKHKSLLMEHNYALMMYWETTAFQERYNFDYSKWKEDFKVKTIRVV
;
A
#
# COMPACT_ATOMS: atom_id res chain seq x y z
N MET A 1 0.17 18.52 20.84
CA MET A 1 -0.52 17.29 20.41
C MET A 1 -0.71 17.32 18.90
N ASP A 2 -1.20 18.43 18.34
CA ASP A 2 -1.47 18.58 16.90
C ASP A 2 -0.27 18.31 15.99
N ASN A 3 0.92 18.79 16.36
CA ASN A 3 2.14 18.56 15.58
C ASN A 3 2.55 17.08 15.49
N GLU A 4 2.30 16.30 16.55
CA GLU A 4 2.67 14.88 16.57
C GLU A 4 1.67 14.05 15.76
N LEU A 5 0.37 14.31 15.90
CA LEU A 5 -0.65 13.66 15.07
C LEU A 5 -0.43 13.97 13.58
N ALA A 6 -0.14 15.24 13.25
CA ALA A 6 0.19 15.65 11.89
C ALA A 6 1.45 14.94 11.37
N TYR A 7 2.48 14.78 12.21
CA TYR A 7 3.67 14.00 11.88
C TYR A 7 3.33 12.53 11.57
N GLN A 8 2.51 11.87 12.39
CA GLN A 8 2.11 10.47 12.16
C GLN A 8 1.29 10.32 10.87
N GLN A 9 0.41 11.27 10.57
CA GLN A 9 -0.33 11.34 9.30
C GLN A 9 0.62 11.56 8.11
N ALA A 10 1.65 12.39 8.26
CA ALA A 10 2.66 12.60 7.24
C ALA A 10 3.45 11.31 6.95
N VAL A 11 3.80 10.53 7.98
CA VAL A 11 4.42 9.21 7.82
C VAL A 11 3.50 8.27 7.03
N ILE A 12 2.22 8.15 7.41
CA ILE A 12 1.23 7.34 6.68
C ILE A 12 1.13 7.78 5.21
N ASN A 13 0.96 9.09 4.95
CA ASN A 13 0.81 9.63 3.60
C ASN A 13 2.07 9.42 2.76
N SER A 14 3.26 9.45 3.36
CA SER A 14 4.51 9.14 2.66
C SER A 14 4.53 7.70 2.13
N ILE A 15 3.97 6.75 2.88
CA ILE A 15 3.85 5.35 2.47
C ILE A 15 2.80 5.17 1.36
N LEU A 16 1.67 5.85 1.47
CA LEU A 16 0.55 5.78 0.51
C LEU A 16 0.73 6.66 -0.73
N SER A 17 1.82 7.41 -0.82
CA SER A 17 2.13 8.22 -1.99
C SER A 17 2.31 7.35 -3.24
N ASN A 18 2.26 7.96 -4.42
CA ASN A 18 2.43 7.22 -5.67
C ASN A 18 3.90 6.79 -5.86
N TRP A 19 4.14 5.48 -5.91
CA TRP A 19 5.48 4.89 -5.99
C TRP A 19 6.11 4.98 -7.38
N SER A 20 5.37 5.42 -8.41
CA SER A 20 5.93 5.62 -9.76
C SER A 20 7.05 6.66 -9.79
N PHE A 21 7.08 7.59 -8.83
CA PHE A 21 8.10 8.63 -8.71
C PHE A 21 9.17 8.31 -7.67
N GLY A 22 9.03 7.21 -6.94
CA GLY A 22 9.96 6.83 -5.89
C GLY A 22 9.31 5.93 -4.85
N PHE A 23 10.01 4.87 -4.50
CA PHE A 23 9.61 3.93 -3.46
C PHE A 23 9.66 4.56 -2.07
N PRO A 24 8.79 4.13 -1.12
CA PRO A 24 8.94 4.52 0.27
C PRO A 24 10.31 4.15 0.79
N SER A 25 11.01 5.13 1.37
CA SER A 25 12.32 4.88 1.96
C SER A 25 12.21 3.88 3.12
N GLN A 26 13.26 3.09 3.35
CA GLN A 26 13.33 2.19 4.50
C GLN A 26 13.20 2.94 5.85
N ASN A 27 13.60 4.22 5.88
CA ASN A 27 13.37 5.08 7.04
C ASN A 27 11.89 5.36 7.28
N ALA A 28 11.09 5.61 6.24
CA ALA A 28 9.64 5.81 6.38
C ALA A 28 8.95 4.55 6.93
N ILE A 29 9.37 3.36 6.49
CA ILE A 29 8.87 2.09 7.02
C ILE A 29 9.26 1.90 8.49
N ARG A 30 10.53 2.17 8.82
CA ARG A 30 11.02 2.12 10.20
C ARG A 30 10.23 3.08 11.11
N MET A 31 9.99 4.31 10.64
CA MET A 31 9.19 5.31 11.34
C MET A 31 7.77 4.79 11.56
N LEU A 32 7.10 4.31 10.51
CA LEU A 32 5.75 3.74 10.59
C LEU A 32 5.66 2.66 11.68
N LYS A 33 6.58 1.69 11.67
CA LYS A 33 6.63 0.60 12.66
C LYS A 33 6.81 1.11 14.09
N SER A 34 7.61 2.16 14.27
CA SER A 34 7.94 2.73 15.58
C SER A 34 6.86 3.65 16.16
N LEU A 35 5.85 4.04 15.37
CA LEU A 35 4.81 4.94 15.83
C LEU A 35 4.06 4.36 17.04
N ARG A 36 3.79 5.25 18.00
CA ARG A 36 2.78 5.04 19.05
C ARG A 36 1.51 5.76 18.58
N PRO A 37 0.58 5.05 17.93
CA PRO A 37 -0.50 5.71 17.22
C PRO A 37 -1.46 6.40 18.19
N PHE A 38 -1.90 7.60 17.82
CA PHE A 38 -3.03 8.26 18.48
C PHE A 38 -4.36 7.57 18.17
N GLU A 39 -5.37 7.81 19.00
CA GLU A 39 -6.70 7.20 18.89
C GLU A 39 -7.36 7.44 17.52
N GLU A 40 -7.11 8.60 16.91
CA GLU A 40 -7.64 9.00 15.61
C GLU A 40 -7.11 8.15 14.44
N ILE A 41 -5.92 7.56 14.58
CA ILE A 41 -5.26 6.80 13.51
C ILE A 41 -4.91 5.36 13.89
N LYS A 42 -5.15 4.93 15.14
CA LYS A 42 -4.79 3.58 15.61
C LYS A 42 -5.44 2.47 14.79
N ASN A 43 -6.63 2.74 14.25
CA ASN A 43 -7.39 1.81 13.42
C ASN A 43 -7.10 1.98 11.91
N HIS A 44 -6.16 2.86 11.53
CA HIS A 44 -5.80 3.02 10.13
C HIS A 44 -5.16 1.70 9.62
N PRO A 45 -5.54 1.18 8.43
CA PRO A 45 -5.09 -0.13 7.94
C PRO A 45 -3.56 -0.29 7.92
N LEU A 46 -2.84 0.73 7.45
CA LEU A 46 -1.36 0.74 7.51
C LEU A 46 -0.81 0.63 8.94
N ILE A 47 -1.47 1.22 9.93
CA ILE A 47 -1.03 1.15 11.32
C ILE A 47 -1.28 -0.25 11.87
N ILE A 48 -2.45 -0.83 11.61
CA ILE A 48 -2.80 -2.20 12.03
C ILE A 48 -1.79 -3.21 11.47
N HIS A 49 -1.47 -3.11 10.18
CA HIS A 49 -0.64 -4.09 9.48
C HIS A 49 0.86 -3.75 9.41
N ARG A 50 1.31 -2.64 10.03
CA ARG A 50 2.68 -2.09 9.88
C ARG A 50 3.81 -3.11 10.12
N ASN A 51 3.62 -4.06 11.03
CA ASN A 51 4.64 -5.05 11.37
C ASN A 51 4.78 -6.15 10.30
N ASN A 52 3.78 -6.33 9.45
CA ASN A 52 3.74 -7.32 8.37
C ASN A 52 4.28 -6.76 7.03
N LEU A 53 4.81 -5.53 7.05
CA LEU A 53 5.38 -4.85 5.89
C LEU A 53 6.87 -4.66 6.07
N ASP A 54 7.67 -4.98 5.06
CA ASP A 54 9.07 -4.53 4.97
C ASP A 54 9.41 -3.92 3.61
N PHE A 55 8.47 -3.97 2.66
CA PHE A 55 8.59 -3.50 1.27
C PHE A 55 9.91 -3.90 0.59
N LYS A 56 10.38 -5.11 0.89
CA LYS A 56 11.41 -5.79 0.11
C LYS A 56 10.70 -6.59 -0.96
N PHE A 57 10.90 -6.24 -2.22
CA PHE A 57 10.28 -6.87 -3.38
C PHE A 57 11.33 -7.52 -4.29
N GLY A 58 10.94 -8.52 -5.06
CA GLY A 58 11.84 -9.33 -5.87
C GLY A 58 12.74 -10.28 -5.07
N GLY A 59 13.42 -11.18 -5.79
CA GLY A 59 14.45 -12.07 -5.22
C GLY A 59 13.93 -13.21 -4.34
N THR A 60 12.61 -13.33 -4.14
CA THR A 60 11.99 -14.44 -3.40
C THR A 60 10.86 -15.07 -4.19
N LYS A 61 10.65 -16.38 -4.01
CA LYS A 61 9.57 -17.12 -4.70
C LYS A 61 8.18 -16.67 -4.22
N GLU A 62 8.10 -16.34 -2.94
CA GLU A 62 6.92 -15.88 -2.22
C GLU A 62 7.29 -14.64 -1.41
N ASN A 63 6.36 -13.70 -1.31
CA ASN A 63 6.57 -12.46 -0.60
C ASN A 63 5.28 -12.01 0.12
N PRO A 64 5.28 -12.00 1.47
CA PRO A 64 4.08 -11.69 2.24
C PRO A 64 3.63 -10.23 2.10
N ASN A 65 4.51 -9.31 1.65
CA ASN A 65 4.14 -7.91 1.45
C ASN A 65 2.94 -7.78 0.51
N TYR A 66 2.91 -8.53 -0.60
CA TYR A 66 1.80 -8.47 -1.55
C TYR A 66 0.45 -8.85 -0.94
N HIS A 67 0.44 -9.85 -0.05
CA HIS A 67 -0.78 -10.25 0.66
C HIS A 67 -1.22 -9.19 1.66
N THR A 68 -0.26 -8.66 2.44
CA THR A 68 -0.51 -7.57 3.39
C THR A 68 -1.02 -6.31 2.67
N MET A 69 -0.45 -5.97 1.51
CA MET A 69 -0.90 -4.84 0.70
C MET A 69 -2.34 -5.01 0.24
N LYS A 70 -2.75 -6.19 -0.24
CA LYS A 70 -4.17 -6.44 -0.61
C LYS A 70 -5.12 -6.21 0.56
N LYS A 71 -4.81 -6.74 1.75
CA LYS A 71 -5.61 -6.49 2.96
C LYS A 71 -5.74 -5.00 3.27
N ILE A 72 -4.63 -4.27 3.19
CA ILE A 72 -4.61 -2.82 3.40
C ILE A 72 -5.47 -2.09 2.35
N ILE A 73 -5.42 -2.50 1.08
CA ILE A 73 -6.23 -1.92 0.00
C ILE A 73 -7.72 -2.13 0.28
N ASP A 74 -8.11 -3.36 0.64
CA ASP A 74 -9.49 -3.73 0.94
C ASP A 74 -10.02 -2.91 2.14
N GLU A 75 -9.28 -2.88 3.24
CA GLU A 75 -9.65 -2.10 4.43
C GLU A 75 -9.63 -0.58 4.17
N LEU A 76 -8.69 -0.08 3.35
CA LEU A 76 -8.67 1.33 2.94
C LEU A 76 -9.89 1.69 2.10
N SER A 77 -10.42 0.76 1.30
CA SER A 77 -11.54 1.05 0.39
C SER A 77 -12.82 1.45 1.13
N GLU A 78 -12.98 0.99 2.38
CA GLU A 78 -14.10 1.28 3.27
C GLU A 78 -13.98 2.65 3.97
N ILE A 79 -12.76 3.23 4.04
CA ILE A 79 -12.51 4.48 4.78
C ILE A 79 -12.06 5.64 3.90
N ASP A 80 -11.25 5.37 2.88
CA ASP A 80 -10.66 6.36 1.97
C ASP A 80 -10.39 5.68 0.62
N LYS A 81 -11.39 5.75 -0.26
CA LYS A 81 -11.35 5.17 -1.60
C LYS A 81 -10.18 5.71 -2.44
N HIS A 82 -9.81 6.98 -2.28
CA HIS A 82 -8.71 7.57 -3.04
C HIS A 82 -7.37 6.96 -2.63
N LYS A 83 -7.10 6.86 -1.32
CA LYS A 83 -5.89 6.20 -0.81
C LYS A 83 -5.85 4.71 -1.12
N SER A 84 -7.00 4.03 -1.10
CA SER A 84 -7.12 2.64 -1.54
C SER A 84 -6.67 2.47 -2.99
N LEU A 85 -7.15 3.32 -3.90
CA LEU A 85 -6.77 3.28 -5.32
C LEU A 85 -5.30 3.59 -5.56
N LEU A 86 -4.71 4.54 -4.83
CA LEU A 86 -3.26 4.79 -4.89
C LEU A 86 -2.47 3.54 -4.45
N MET A 87 -2.89 2.90 -3.36
CA MET A 87 -2.24 1.70 -2.88
C MET A 87 -2.42 0.50 -3.83
N GLU A 88 -3.59 0.38 -4.48
CA GLU A 88 -3.84 -0.60 -5.54
C GLU A 88 -2.95 -0.38 -6.76
N HIS A 89 -2.75 0.87 -7.17
CA HIS A 89 -1.82 1.23 -8.23
C HIS A 89 -0.37 0.86 -7.86
N ASN A 90 0.05 1.17 -6.63
CA ASN A 90 1.38 0.79 -6.12
C ASN A 90 1.57 -0.73 -6.09
N TYR A 91 0.56 -1.48 -5.65
CA TYR A 91 0.57 -2.94 -5.69
C TYR A 91 0.78 -3.47 -7.12
N ALA A 92 0.02 -2.94 -8.08
CA ALA A 92 0.11 -3.36 -9.48
C ALA A 92 1.46 -2.99 -10.11
N LEU A 93 2.00 -1.81 -9.80
CA LEU A 93 3.35 -1.42 -10.19
C LEU A 93 4.37 -2.45 -9.71
N MET A 94 4.28 -2.88 -8.44
CA MET A 94 5.19 -3.90 -7.91
C MET A 94 5.04 -5.24 -8.59
N MET A 95 3.81 -5.68 -8.78
CA MET A 95 3.54 -6.97 -9.41
C MET A 95 3.98 -6.98 -10.87
N TYR A 96 3.87 -5.86 -11.58
CA TYR A 96 4.33 -5.70 -12.96
C TYR A 96 5.84 -5.91 -13.11
N TRP A 97 6.64 -5.52 -12.12
CA TRP A 97 8.09 -5.72 -12.11
C TRP A 97 8.52 -7.14 -11.74
N GLU A 98 7.63 -7.96 -11.16
CA GLU A 98 7.92 -9.35 -10.85
C GLU A 98 7.86 -10.22 -12.12
N THR A 99 8.53 -11.38 -12.07
CA THR A 99 8.48 -12.36 -13.18
C THR A 99 7.06 -12.86 -13.46
N THR A 100 6.75 -13.23 -14.70
CA THR A 100 5.44 -13.81 -15.09
C THR A 100 5.02 -14.97 -14.18
N ALA A 101 5.92 -15.90 -13.88
CA ALA A 101 5.63 -17.03 -13.00
C ALA A 101 5.25 -16.61 -11.57
N PHE A 102 5.77 -15.46 -11.10
CA PHE A 102 5.38 -14.89 -9.82
C PHE A 102 3.98 -14.27 -9.92
N GLN A 103 3.72 -13.48 -10.95
CA GLN A 103 2.40 -12.88 -11.20
C GLN A 103 1.29 -13.94 -11.25
N GLU A 104 1.53 -15.06 -11.94
CA GLU A 104 0.62 -16.21 -12.03
C GLU A 104 0.31 -16.82 -10.66
N ARG A 105 1.31 -16.99 -9.78
CA ARG A 105 1.11 -17.49 -8.41
C ARG A 105 0.20 -16.59 -7.58
N TYR A 106 0.24 -15.28 -7.84
CA TYR A 106 -0.60 -14.28 -7.17
C TYR A 106 -1.91 -13.99 -7.93
N ASN A 107 -2.17 -14.74 -9.00
CA ASN A 107 -3.31 -14.58 -9.91
C ASN A 107 -3.46 -13.13 -10.40
N PHE A 108 -2.33 -12.51 -10.76
CA PHE A 108 -2.28 -11.15 -11.27
C PHE A 108 -2.23 -11.17 -12.81
N ASP A 109 -3.19 -10.49 -13.42
CA ASP A 109 -3.23 -10.22 -14.86
C ASP A 109 -3.24 -8.69 -15.05
N TYR A 110 -2.18 -8.18 -15.67
CA TYR A 110 -2.00 -6.75 -15.90
C TYR A 110 -3.10 -6.14 -16.80
N SER A 111 -3.51 -6.86 -17.85
CA SER A 111 -4.51 -6.36 -18.80
C SER A 111 -5.87 -6.26 -18.12
N LYS A 112 -6.25 -7.30 -17.37
CA LYS A 112 -7.48 -7.28 -16.58
C LYS A 112 -7.45 -6.21 -15.51
N TRP A 113 -6.36 -6.12 -14.75
CA TRP A 113 -6.18 -5.10 -13.71
C TRP A 113 -6.35 -3.68 -14.28
N LYS A 114 -5.77 -3.40 -15.45
CA LYS A 114 -5.85 -2.08 -16.09
C LYS A 114 -7.30 -1.68 -16.42
N GLU A 115 -8.09 -2.59 -16.96
CA GLU A 115 -9.51 -2.34 -17.26
C GLU A 115 -10.32 -2.15 -15.97
N ASP A 116 -10.12 -3.01 -14.97
CA ASP A 116 -10.79 -2.91 -13.67
C ASP A 116 -10.46 -1.57 -12.98
N PHE A 117 -9.19 -1.16 -12.99
CA PHE A 117 -8.71 0.08 -12.39
C PHE A 117 -9.30 1.32 -13.09
N LYS A 118 -9.41 1.29 -14.43
CA LYS A 118 -10.09 2.34 -15.20
C LYS A 118 -11.55 2.49 -14.79
N VAL A 119 -12.28 1.39 -14.62
CA VAL A 119 -13.68 1.43 -14.17
C VAL A 119 -13.79 2.01 -12.76
N LYS A 120 -12.90 1.59 -11.85
CA LYS A 120 -12.88 2.08 -10.46
C LYS A 120 -12.63 3.60 -10.36
N THR A 121 -11.78 4.14 -11.23
CA THR A 121 -11.38 5.56 -11.23
C THR A 121 -12.38 6.51 -11.89
N ILE A 122 -13.24 6.02 -12.79
CA ILE A 122 -14.32 6.84 -13.41
C ILE A 122 -15.33 7.36 -12.38
N ARG A 123 -15.50 6.66 -11.25
CA ARG A 123 -16.49 6.98 -10.19
C ARG A 123 -15.87 7.59 -8.93
N VAL A 124 -14.75 8.29 -9.07
CA VAL A 124 -14.00 8.90 -7.94
C VAL A 124 -13.97 10.43 -8.05
N VAL A 125 -14.69 10.99 -9.03
CA VAL A 125 -14.94 12.43 -9.17
C VAL A 125 -16.32 12.76 -8.62
#